data_AF-A0A6S7JSD5-F1
#
_entry.id   AF-A0A6S7JSD5-F1
#
_cell.length_a   1.000
_cell.length_b   1.000
_cell.length_c   1.000
_cell.angle_alpha   90.00
_cell.angle_beta   90.00
_cell.angle_gamma   90.00
#
_symmetry.space_group_name_H-M   'P 1'
#
loop_
_entity.id
_entity.type
_entity.pdbx_description
1 polymer ?
#
loop_
_entity_poly.entity_id
_entity_poly.type
_entity_poly.pdbx_seq_one_letter_code
_entity_poly.pdbx_strand_id
1 'polypeptide(L)'
;PSSDNIFQVSFVLSNTTWNDTYSNSSHPDHEALKDLILAELSKVYQGDATLKNIVLDKFEPSGENVKAVLKMTFDSSNNNPGAKLKDSFSNGKLGSIGVDKDSLSWINSYTPSESESEEDTELVVGTVFGVFFGLGSILLGVAWLKNRQSRRKVGSSHTSVNEDPSAQPEGVEETPA
;
A
#
# COMPACT_ATOMS: atom_id res chain seq x y z
N PRO A 1 3.62 -26.94 22.74
CA PRO A 1 4.04 -25.53 22.56
C PRO A 1 2.82 -24.75 22.11
N SER A 2 2.46 -23.66 22.80
CA SER A 2 1.45 -22.74 22.28
C SER A 2 1.97 -22.18 20.96
N SER A 3 1.29 -22.44 19.85
CA SER A 3 1.57 -21.71 18.62
C SER A 3 1.00 -20.31 18.78
N ASP A 4 1.74 -19.32 18.30
CA ASP A 4 1.27 -17.94 18.26
C ASP A 4 0.75 -17.62 16.86
N ASN A 5 -0.36 -16.90 16.78
CA ASN A 5 -0.89 -16.34 15.54
C ASN A 5 -0.36 -14.92 15.36
N ILE A 6 0.28 -14.65 14.23
CA ILE A 6 0.80 -13.32 13.89
C ILE A 6 -0.07 -12.72 12.80
N PHE A 7 -0.56 -11.51 13.03
CA PHE A 7 -1.39 -10.78 12.07
C PHE A 7 -0.68 -9.50 11.65
N GLN A 8 -0.64 -9.25 10.36
CA GLN A 8 -0.39 -7.93 9.82
C GLN A 8 -1.69 -7.13 9.87
N VAL A 9 -1.68 -6.04 10.63
CA VAL A 9 -2.83 -5.17 10.81
C VAL A 9 -2.51 -3.82 10.20
N SER A 10 -3.43 -3.23 9.45
CA SER A 10 -3.22 -1.87 8.93
C SER A 10 -4.47 -1.03 8.95
N PHE A 11 -4.31 0.28 9.13
CA PHE A 11 -5.39 1.25 9.09
C PHE A 11 -4.84 2.66 8.78
N VAL A 12 -5.70 3.54 8.29
CA VAL A 12 -5.39 4.92 7.92
C VAL A 12 -5.80 5.88 9.03
N LEU A 13 -4.90 6.80 9.38
CA LEU A 13 -5.13 7.87 10.33
C LEU A 13 -5.78 9.05 9.59
N SER A 14 -7.08 9.24 9.80
CA SER A 14 -7.87 10.21 9.02
C SER A 14 -7.58 11.67 9.38
N ASN A 15 -6.91 11.93 10.50
CA ASN A 15 -6.53 13.27 10.96
C ASN A 15 -5.01 13.52 10.99
N THR A 16 -4.23 12.64 10.38
CA THR A 16 -2.77 12.77 10.29
C THR A 16 -2.33 12.78 8.83
N THR A 17 -1.91 13.95 8.36
CA THR A 17 -1.37 14.13 7.02
C THR A 17 -0.01 13.46 6.91
N TRP A 18 0.24 12.78 5.78
CA TRP A 18 1.53 12.18 5.48
C TRP A 18 2.64 13.23 5.42
N ASN A 19 3.77 12.89 6.01
CA ASN A 19 5.04 13.59 5.89
C ASN A 19 6.13 12.52 5.75
N ASP A 20 7.11 12.75 4.88
CA ASP A 20 8.22 11.83 4.64
C ASP A 20 9.06 11.57 5.91
N THR A 21 8.98 12.42 6.94
CA THR A 21 9.58 12.15 8.25
C THR A 21 9.09 10.85 8.88
N TYR A 22 7.84 10.43 8.62
CA TYR A 22 7.30 9.16 9.11
C TYR A 22 7.94 7.93 8.47
N SER A 23 8.62 8.07 7.33
CA SER A 23 9.38 6.97 6.73
C SER A 23 10.72 6.70 7.45
N ASN A 24 11.19 7.66 8.26
CA ASN A 24 12.43 7.55 9.01
C ASN A 24 12.15 7.18 10.48
N SER A 25 12.43 5.94 10.86
CA SER A 25 12.19 5.42 12.22
C SER A 25 12.99 6.13 13.32
N SER A 26 14.07 6.83 12.97
CA SER A 26 14.88 7.61 13.90
C SER A 26 14.40 9.07 14.05
N HIS A 27 13.39 9.49 13.28
CA HIS A 27 12.85 10.84 13.39
C HIS A 27 11.90 10.94 14.60
N PRO A 28 11.96 12.03 15.40
CA PRO A 28 11.12 12.16 16.59
C PRO A 28 9.61 12.09 16.28
N ASP A 29 9.16 12.63 15.14
CA ASP A 29 7.74 12.53 14.75
C ASP A 29 7.29 11.09 14.51
N HIS A 30 8.17 10.22 13.98
CA HIS A 30 7.87 8.80 13.82
C HIS A 30 7.70 8.14 15.18
N GLU A 31 8.66 8.36 16.09
CA GLU A 31 8.63 7.80 17.44
C GLU A 31 7.39 8.27 18.22
N ALA A 32 7.10 9.57 18.20
CA ALA A 32 5.94 10.14 18.87
C ALA A 32 4.62 9.58 18.35
N LEU A 33 4.45 9.45 17.02
CA LEU A 33 3.24 8.88 16.44
C LEU A 33 3.11 7.38 16.74
N LYS A 34 4.22 6.65 16.67
CA LYS A 34 4.29 5.23 17.05
C LYS A 34 3.84 5.03 18.50
N ASP A 35 4.42 5.79 19.43
CA ASP A 35 4.11 5.67 20.86
C ASP A 35 2.65 5.98 21.15
N LEU A 36 2.10 7.00 20.48
CA LEU A 36 0.70 7.37 20.62
C LEU A 36 -0.23 6.24 20.13
N ILE A 37 0.05 5.64 18.97
CA ILE A 37 -0.72 4.50 18.45
C ILE A 37 -0.62 3.29 19.39
N LEU A 38 0.60 2.93 19.83
CA LEU A 38 0.81 1.79 20.71
C LEU A 38 0.14 1.98 22.08
N ALA A 39 0.14 3.20 22.61
CA ALA A 39 -0.55 3.52 23.86
C ALA A 39 -2.07 3.34 23.74
N GLU A 40 -2.68 3.79 22.64
CA GLU A 40 -4.12 3.62 22.43
C GLU A 40 -4.50 2.15 22.16
N LEU A 41 -3.71 1.43 21.35
CA LEU A 41 -3.93 -0.01 21.14
C LEU A 41 -3.80 -0.80 22.45
N SER A 42 -2.85 -0.44 23.32
CA SER A 42 -2.71 -1.07 24.64
C SER A 42 -3.95 -0.90 25.51
N LYS A 43 -4.68 0.23 25.38
CA LYS A 43 -5.97 0.44 26.06
C LYS A 43 -7.07 -0.42 25.46
N VAL A 44 -7.16 -0.52 24.12
CA VAL A 44 -8.15 -1.35 23.43
C VAL A 44 -8.05 -2.82 23.86
N TYR A 45 -6.82 -3.31 24.00
CA TYR A 45 -6.54 -4.68 24.39
C TYR A 45 -6.25 -4.84 25.89
N GLN A 46 -6.58 -3.85 26.71
CA GLN A 46 -6.38 -3.94 28.15
C GLN A 46 -7.15 -5.14 28.72
N GLY A 47 -6.45 -5.98 29.48
CA GLY A 47 -7.02 -7.21 30.05
C GLY A 47 -7.17 -8.37 29.07
N ASP A 48 -6.69 -8.24 27.82
CA ASP A 48 -6.63 -9.35 26.88
C ASP A 48 -5.36 -10.20 27.12
N ALA A 49 -5.52 -11.32 27.82
CA ALA A 49 -4.41 -12.23 28.10
C ALA A 49 -3.88 -12.97 26.86
N THR A 50 -4.61 -12.92 25.73
CA THR A 50 -4.19 -13.57 24.49
C THR A 50 -3.27 -12.67 23.67
N LEU A 51 -3.32 -11.34 23.83
CA LEU A 51 -2.39 -10.44 23.16
C LEU A 51 -0.99 -10.62 23.76
N LYS A 52 -0.02 -11.00 22.93
CA LYS A 52 1.39 -11.18 23.35
C LYS A 52 2.25 -9.98 23.00
N ASN A 53 2.06 -9.40 21.81
CA ASN A 53 2.91 -8.34 21.31
C ASN A 53 2.20 -7.45 20.28
N ILE A 54 2.59 -6.17 20.23
CA ILE A 54 2.22 -5.21 19.20
C ILE A 54 3.48 -4.48 18.77
N VAL A 55 3.80 -4.54 17.48
CA VAL A 55 4.94 -3.85 16.89
C VAL A 55 4.46 -3.04 15.70
N LEU A 56 4.77 -1.75 15.66
CA LEU A 56 4.65 -0.97 14.44
C LEU A 56 5.73 -1.45 13.46
N ASP A 57 5.32 -1.94 12.30
CA ASP A 57 6.23 -2.37 11.23
C ASP A 57 6.74 -1.15 10.45
N LYS A 58 5.82 -0.30 9.99
CA LYS A 58 6.12 0.94 9.26
C LYS A 58 4.90 1.86 9.17
N PHE A 59 5.17 3.09 8.78
CA PHE A 59 4.17 3.98 8.21
C PHE A 59 4.28 4.00 6.69
N GLU A 60 3.13 4.08 6.02
CA GLU A 60 3.02 4.20 4.56
C GLU A 60 2.11 5.38 4.20
N PRO A 61 2.33 6.06 3.06
CA PRO A 61 1.36 7.03 2.56
C PRO A 61 0.09 6.33 2.08
N SER A 62 -1.07 6.93 2.35
CA SER A 62 -2.37 6.54 1.80
C SER A 62 -3.16 7.78 1.42
N GLY A 63 -3.08 8.15 0.13
CA GLY A 63 -3.51 9.47 -0.32
C GLY A 63 -2.69 10.56 0.38
N GLU A 64 -3.37 11.49 1.04
CA GLU A 64 -2.75 12.55 1.83
C GLU A 64 -2.50 12.15 3.29
N ASN A 65 -2.90 10.94 3.70
CA ASN A 65 -2.90 10.52 5.10
C ASN A 65 -1.83 9.46 5.40
N VAL A 66 -1.57 9.25 6.70
CA VAL A 66 -0.69 8.18 7.19
C VAL A 66 -1.46 6.86 7.32
N LYS A 67 -0.92 5.79 6.74
CA LYS A 67 -1.33 4.41 7.02
C LYS A 67 -0.34 3.76 7.99
N ALA A 68 -0.83 3.26 9.11
CA ALA A 68 -0.05 2.46 10.03
C ALA A 68 -0.10 0.99 9.61
N VAL A 69 1.05 0.32 9.59
CA VAL A 69 1.16 -1.13 9.39
C VAL A 69 1.82 -1.72 10.63
N LEU A 70 1.14 -2.67 11.27
CA LEU A 70 1.55 -3.31 12.51
C LEU A 70 1.65 -4.81 12.35
N LYS A 71 2.46 -5.42 13.21
CA LYS A 71 2.46 -6.85 13.50
C LYS A 71 1.90 -7.05 14.89
N MET A 72 0.81 -7.79 14.99
CA MET A 72 0.18 -8.14 16.27
C MET A 72 0.25 -9.64 16.47
N THR A 73 0.76 -10.05 17.63
CA THR A 73 0.93 -11.47 17.99
C THR A 73 -0.09 -11.83 19.06
N PHE A 74 -0.86 -12.87 18.80
CA PHE A 74 -1.84 -13.42 19.71
C PHE A 74 -1.57 -14.89 19.99
N ASP A 75 -2.01 -15.33 21.16
CA ASP A 75 -2.15 -16.74 21.48
C ASP A 75 -3.05 -17.45 20.46
N SER A 76 -2.73 -18.70 20.10
CA SER A 76 -3.56 -19.50 19.17
C SER A 76 -5.00 -19.72 19.65
N SER A 77 -5.27 -19.58 20.95
CA SER A 77 -6.63 -19.65 21.51
C SER A 77 -7.53 -18.45 21.12
N ASN A 78 -6.96 -17.35 20.60
CA ASN A 78 -7.76 -16.22 20.15
C ASN A 78 -8.30 -16.42 18.73
N ASN A 79 -9.57 -16.84 18.65
CA ASN A 79 -10.26 -17.10 17.39
C ASN A 79 -10.70 -15.83 16.65
N ASN A 80 -10.72 -14.66 17.30
CA ASN A 80 -11.17 -13.40 16.68
C ASN A 80 -10.49 -12.17 17.32
N PRO A 81 -9.17 -12.01 17.14
CA PRO A 81 -8.42 -10.91 17.74
C PRO A 81 -8.84 -9.53 17.19
N GLY A 82 -9.44 -9.49 16.00
CA GLY A 82 -9.84 -8.26 15.33
C GLY A 82 -11.14 -7.64 15.85
N ALA A 83 -12.00 -8.38 16.56
CA ALA A 83 -13.28 -7.87 17.02
C ALA A 83 -13.15 -6.62 17.89
N LYS A 84 -12.27 -6.66 18.90
CA LYS A 84 -12.06 -5.53 19.83
C LYS A 84 -11.61 -4.27 19.12
N LEU A 85 -10.67 -4.38 18.19
CA LEU A 85 -10.17 -3.23 17.45
C LEU A 85 -11.22 -2.68 16.49
N LYS A 86 -11.98 -3.56 15.81
CA LYS A 86 -13.07 -3.16 14.93
C LYS A 86 -14.16 -2.41 15.70
N ASP A 87 -14.53 -2.89 16.88
CA ASP A 87 -15.50 -2.22 17.74
C ASP A 87 -14.98 -0.85 18.22
N SER A 88 -13.69 -0.77 18.57
CA SER A 88 -13.05 0.50 18.93
C SER A 88 -13.11 1.53 17.80
N PHE A 89 -13.02 1.10 16.53
CA PHE A 89 -12.99 1.98 15.35
C PHE A 89 -14.39 2.41 14.89
N SER A 90 -15.46 1.87 15.49
CA SER A 90 -16.85 2.12 15.06
C SER A 90 -17.24 3.60 15.04
N ASN A 91 -16.60 4.43 15.85
CA ASN A 91 -16.80 5.89 15.91
C ASN A 91 -15.78 6.69 15.07
N GLY A 92 -14.94 6.02 14.28
CA GLY A 92 -13.86 6.64 13.50
C GLY A 92 -12.70 7.14 14.36
N LYS A 93 -12.49 6.57 15.55
CA LYS A 93 -11.40 6.96 16.46
C LYS A 93 -10.67 5.76 17.06
N LEU A 94 -9.39 5.96 17.35
CA LEU A 94 -8.59 5.13 18.24
C LEU A 94 -8.12 6.04 19.38
N GLY A 95 -8.91 6.10 20.46
CA GLY A 95 -8.73 7.09 21.51
C GLY A 95 -8.89 8.52 20.98
N SER A 96 -7.81 9.31 21.02
CA SER A 96 -7.75 10.67 20.46
C SER A 96 -7.39 10.72 18.97
N ILE A 97 -6.95 9.60 18.38
CA ILE A 97 -6.55 9.51 16.97
C ILE A 97 -7.79 9.36 16.10
N GLY A 98 -7.91 10.14 15.03
CA GLY A 98 -8.92 9.91 13.99
C GLY A 98 -8.47 8.77 13.09
N VAL A 99 -9.35 7.80 12.84
CA VAL A 99 -9.08 6.66 11.95
C VAL A 99 -10.18 6.53 10.91
N ASP A 100 -9.79 6.15 9.70
CA ASP A 100 -10.77 5.72 8.70
C ASP A 100 -11.27 4.32 9.07
N LYS A 101 -12.53 4.26 9.51
CA LYS A 101 -13.21 3.02 9.93
C LYS A 101 -13.22 1.93 8.86
N ASP A 102 -13.18 2.31 7.58
CA ASP A 102 -13.30 1.38 6.45
C ASP A 102 -11.92 0.93 5.95
N SER A 103 -10.84 1.50 6.49
CA SER A 103 -9.45 1.19 6.12
C SER A 103 -8.81 0.03 6.90
N LEU A 104 -9.49 -0.49 7.93
CA LEU A 104 -8.96 -1.55 8.80
C LEU A 104 -8.83 -2.87 8.03
N SER A 105 -7.60 -3.38 7.94
CA SER A 105 -7.26 -4.64 7.30
C SER A 105 -6.52 -5.56 8.27
N TRP A 106 -6.85 -6.86 8.18
CA TRP A 106 -6.26 -7.94 8.97
C TRP A 106 -5.81 -9.06 8.03
N ILE A 107 -4.51 -9.31 7.98
CA ILE A 107 -3.93 -10.38 7.16
C ILE A 107 -3.22 -11.33 8.11
N ASN A 108 -3.59 -12.62 8.09
CA ASN A 108 -2.87 -13.63 8.86
C ASN A 108 -1.52 -13.86 8.19
N SER A 109 -0.44 -13.46 8.86
CA SER A 109 0.92 -13.72 8.46
C SER A 109 1.38 -15.00 9.16
N TYR A 110 1.01 -16.16 8.62
CA TYR A 110 1.63 -17.40 9.03
C TYR A 110 3.05 -17.39 8.46
N THR A 111 4.06 -17.16 9.31
CA THR A 111 5.42 -17.59 8.99
C THR A 111 5.52 -19.04 9.45
N PRO A 112 5.52 -20.03 8.54
CA PRO A 112 5.97 -21.36 8.93
C PRO A 112 7.36 -21.17 9.53
N SER A 113 7.53 -21.56 10.79
CA SER A 113 8.87 -21.82 11.30
C SER A 113 9.55 -22.75 10.30
N GLU A 114 10.71 -22.37 9.76
CA GLU A 114 11.58 -23.27 9.01
C GLU A 114 11.82 -24.52 9.85
N SER A 115 11.01 -25.55 9.62
CA SER A 115 11.40 -26.93 9.83
C SER A 115 11.79 -27.43 8.46
N GLU A 116 13.04 -27.87 8.40
CA GLU A 116 13.75 -28.48 7.29
C GLU A 116 12.83 -29.11 6.24
N SER A 117 13.03 -28.66 5.01
CA SER A 117 12.51 -29.28 3.80
C SER A 117 12.93 -30.74 3.73
N GLU A 118 11.96 -31.66 3.78
CA GLU A 118 11.88 -32.72 2.79
C GLU A 118 10.48 -32.66 2.17
N GLU A 119 10.49 -32.15 0.94
CA GLU A 119 9.58 -32.37 -0.19
C GLU A 119 8.26 -33.08 0.12
N ASP A 120 7.15 -32.33 0.05
CA ASP A 120 6.08 -32.72 -0.88
C ASP A 120 5.09 -31.55 -1.11
N THR A 121 4.75 -31.39 -2.38
CA THR A 121 3.83 -30.41 -2.94
C THR A 121 2.45 -30.44 -2.30
N GLU A 122 2.01 -29.33 -1.70
CA GLU A 122 0.60 -28.96 -1.74
C GLU A 122 0.40 -27.44 -1.74
N LEU A 123 0.06 -26.92 -2.93
CA LEU A 123 -0.29 -25.53 -3.20
C LEU A 123 -1.67 -25.23 -2.58
N VAL A 124 -1.73 -24.86 -1.31
CA VAL A 124 -2.96 -24.33 -0.70
C VAL A 124 -3.02 -22.81 -0.87
N VAL A 125 -3.57 -22.46 -2.03
CA VAL A 125 -4.45 -21.33 -2.33
C VAL A 125 -4.87 -20.48 -1.10
N GLY A 126 -4.24 -19.32 -0.93
CA GLY A 126 -4.74 -18.21 -0.10
C GLY A 126 -5.43 -17.16 -0.98
N THR A 127 -6.67 -17.42 -1.40
CA THR A 127 -7.48 -16.46 -2.18
C THR A 127 -8.29 -15.58 -1.24
N VAL A 128 -7.88 -14.32 -1.05
CA VAL A 128 -8.81 -13.18 -0.83
C VAL A 128 -8.20 -11.94 -1.51
N PHE A 129 -8.36 -11.85 -2.82
CA PHE A 129 -8.38 -10.57 -3.52
C PHE A 129 -9.83 -10.08 -3.57
N GLY A 130 -10.09 -8.90 -3.02
CA GLY A 130 -11.35 -8.18 -3.22
C GLY A 130 -11.48 -7.01 -2.25
N VAL A 131 -11.86 -5.79 -2.63
CA VAL A 131 -12.37 -5.26 -3.90
C VAL A 131 -12.21 -3.74 -3.84
N PHE A 132 -11.32 -3.10 -4.62
CA PHE A 132 -11.39 -1.65 -4.94
C PHE A 132 -10.69 -1.30 -6.28
N PHE A 133 -10.96 -2.08 -7.34
CA PHE A 133 -10.68 -1.66 -8.72
C PHE A 133 -11.86 -1.99 -9.65
N GLY A 134 -13.08 -1.72 -9.19
CA GLY A 134 -14.31 -1.94 -9.94
C GLY A 134 -15.03 -0.63 -10.21
N LEU A 135 -14.56 0.16 -11.20
CA LEU A 135 -15.36 1.05 -12.09
C LEU A 135 -14.48 1.99 -12.97
N GLY A 136 -13.30 1.55 -13.43
CA GLY A 136 -12.47 2.33 -14.38
C GLY A 136 -12.07 1.60 -15.67
N SER A 137 -12.17 0.27 -15.73
CA SER A 137 -11.40 -0.51 -16.73
C SER A 137 -12.22 -1.15 -17.86
N ILE A 138 -13.52 -0.86 -17.98
CA ILE A 138 -14.38 -1.49 -19.01
C ILE A 138 -14.36 -0.74 -20.36
N LEU A 139 -13.71 0.43 -20.48
CA LEU A 139 -13.67 1.17 -21.75
C LEU A 139 -12.35 1.13 -22.53
N LEU A 140 -11.24 0.60 -22.00
CA LEU A 140 -9.96 0.58 -22.72
C LEU A 140 -9.62 -0.74 -23.46
N GLY A 141 -10.39 -1.81 -23.27
CA GLY A 141 -10.09 -3.12 -23.88
C GLY A 141 -10.55 -3.30 -25.33
N VAL A 142 -11.49 -2.49 -25.83
CA VAL A 142 -12.12 -2.71 -27.15
C VAL A 142 -11.40 -1.97 -28.30
N ALA A 143 -10.49 -1.03 -27.99
CA ALA A 143 -9.80 -0.23 -29.01
C ALA A 143 -8.53 -0.87 -29.58
N TRP A 144 -7.87 -1.77 -28.84
CA TRP A 144 -6.54 -2.26 -29.26
C TRP A 144 -6.55 -3.47 -30.21
N LEU A 145 -7.70 -4.13 -30.38
CA LEU A 145 -7.81 -5.30 -31.27
C LEU A 145 -8.13 -4.94 -32.73
N LYS A 146 -8.53 -3.70 -33.03
CA LYS A 146 -8.87 -3.28 -34.40
C LYS A 146 -7.71 -2.66 -35.20
N ASN A 147 -6.57 -2.37 -34.58
CA ASN A 147 -5.42 -1.73 -35.26
C ASN A 147 -4.37 -2.71 -35.81
N ARG A 148 -4.60 -4.02 -35.78
CA ARG A 148 -3.61 -5.03 -36.23
C ARG A 148 -3.84 -5.60 -37.64
N GLN A 149 -4.92 -5.22 -38.33
CA GLN A 149 -5.22 -5.78 -39.66
C GLN A 149 -5.06 -4.85 -40.86
N SER A 150 -4.65 -3.59 -40.68
CA SER A 150 -4.56 -2.62 -41.79
C SER A 150 -3.16 -2.40 -42.37
N ARG A 151 -2.22 -3.33 -42.19
CA ARG A 151 -0.88 -3.25 -42.82
C ARG A 151 -0.54 -4.49 -43.65
N ARG A 152 -1.40 -4.82 -44.61
CA ARG A 152 -1.00 -5.56 -45.81
C ARG A 152 -1.71 -4.93 -47.00
N LYS A 153 -0.93 -4.66 -48.06
CA LYS A 153 -1.28 -4.08 -49.38
C LYS A 153 -1.27 -2.53 -49.40
N VAL A 154 -0.54 -1.80 -50.26
CA VAL A 154 0.22 -2.07 -51.50
C VAL A 154 1.24 -0.92 -51.73
N GLY A 155 2.41 -1.24 -52.29
CA GLY A 155 3.18 -0.53 -53.36
C GLY A 155 3.54 0.95 -53.15
N SER A 156 4.83 1.30 -53.04
CA SER A 156 5.80 1.47 -54.16
C SER A 156 5.43 2.60 -55.13
N SER A 157 6.18 3.71 -55.08
CA SER A 157 6.91 4.27 -56.23
C SER A 157 7.86 5.41 -55.80
N HIS A 158 9.17 5.16 -55.99
CA HIS A 158 10.21 6.06 -56.50
C HIS A 158 10.34 7.55 -56.10
N THR A 159 11.45 7.84 -55.42
CA THR A 159 12.58 8.74 -55.77
C THR A 159 12.35 10.04 -56.54
N SER A 160 12.77 11.16 -55.94
CA SER A 160 13.68 12.13 -56.59
C SER A 160 14.42 12.97 -55.56
N VAL A 161 15.74 12.95 -55.69
CA VAL A 161 16.75 13.80 -55.05
C VAL A 161 16.61 15.24 -55.55
N ASN A 162 16.84 16.23 -54.68
CA ASN A 162 17.72 17.36 -55.04
C ASN A 162 18.23 18.10 -53.80
N GLU A 163 19.55 18.33 -53.82
CA GLU A 163 20.37 19.15 -52.94
C GLU A 163 19.98 20.64 -53.06
N ASP A 164 20.12 21.43 -51.99
CA ASP A 164 21.24 22.38 -51.79
C ASP A 164 20.93 23.33 -50.59
N PRO A 165 21.94 23.80 -49.83
CA PRO A 165 21.80 24.54 -48.59
C PRO A 165 21.89 26.05 -48.82
N SER A 166 21.28 26.86 -47.94
CA SER A 166 21.64 28.27 -47.84
C SER A 166 21.33 28.86 -46.47
N ALA A 167 22.41 29.41 -45.89
CA ALA A 167 22.50 30.64 -45.10
C ALA A 167 21.91 30.68 -43.67
N GLN A 168 22.84 30.66 -42.71
CA GLN A 168 22.86 31.39 -41.43
C GLN A 168 22.76 32.94 -41.63
N PRO A 169 22.93 33.79 -40.58
CA PRO A 169 22.22 33.95 -39.29
C PRO A 169 21.84 35.46 -39.09
N GLU A 170 21.75 35.94 -37.84
CA GLU A 170 21.57 37.33 -37.34
C GLU A 170 20.15 37.63 -36.81
N GLY A 171 19.94 38.30 -35.67
CA GLY A 171 20.83 39.19 -34.94
C GLY A 171 20.51 39.33 -33.45
N VAL A 172 21.51 39.89 -32.79
CA VAL A 172 21.59 40.34 -31.39
C VAL A 172 20.89 41.69 -31.26
N GLU A 173 20.15 41.91 -30.17
CA GLU A 173 19.98 43.27 -29.65
C GLU A 173 19.93 43.23 -28.11
N GLU A 174 21.08 43.54 -27.50
CA GLU A 174 21.16 44.08 -26.15
C GLU A 174 20.86 45.58 -26.21
N THR A 175 20.05 46.12 -25.29
CA THR A 175 20.27 47.48 -24.79
C THR A 175 19.68 47.65 -23.39
N PRO A 176 20.46 48.08 -22.39
CA PRO A 176 19.97 48.51 -21.08
C PRO A 176 19.82 50.04 -21.00
N ALA A 177 19.05 50.51 -20.01
CA ALA A 177 19.09 51.86 -19.47
C ALA A 177 19.11 51.80 -17.94
#